data_AF-A0A502HTW1-F1
#
_entry.id   AF-A0A502HTW1-F1
#
_cell.length_a   1.000
_cell.length_b   1.000
_cell.length_c   1.000
_cell.angle_alpha   90.00
_cell.angle_beta   90.00
_cell.angle_gamma   90.00
#
_symmetry.space_group_name_H-M   'P 1'
#
loop_
_entity.id
_entity.type
_entity.pdbx_description
1 polymer ?
#
loop_
_entity_poly.entity_id
_entity_poly.type
_entity_poly.pdbx_seq_one_letter_code
_entity_poly.pdbx_strand_id
1 'polypeptide(L)'
;MTVLRHGDRGQEVRTLQQRLNLHGAGLDPDGDFGDATEAAVRNYQRKVGLVIDGIAGSKTALALAGADCSSLLQHERLVNAAARLGVELAAVMAVNEVESEGSGFLDNGKPKILFERHIMYRQLSTPRAPGDDASDLKTHADQLAEVQPNLVNPKSGGYAGGTAEHQRLANARLIDDLCALESASWGAFQVMGYHALRLGYASVRDFTDRMARNENEQFEAFVRFIEADPALLKALKGKKWAAFAKAYNGPNYARNLYDTKLERAYQRHAAGCPIPEAA
;
A
#
# COMPACT_ATOMS: atom_id res chain seq x y z
N MET A 1 7.30 2.95 -17.17
CA MET A 1 8.61 2.25 -17.23
C MET A 1 8.37 0.77 -16.99
N THR A 2 9.04 -0.08 -17.74
CA THR A 2 9.04 -1.53 -17.56
C THR A 2 9.66 -1.90 -16.22
N VAL A 3 9.06 -2.85 -15.49
CA VAL A 3 9.65 -3.42 -14.28
C VAL A 3 10.64 -4.50 -14.71
N LEU A 4 11.91 -4.35 -14.34
CA LEU A 4 12.96 -5.32 -14.66
C LEU A 4 13.34 -6.17 -13.44
N ARG A 5 13.54 -7.47 -13.66
CA ARG A 5 13.87 -8.46 -12.62
C ARG A 5 14.70 -9.61 -13.20
N HIS A 6 15.15 -10.49 -12.31
CA HIS A 6 15.88 -11.71 -12.67
C HIS A 6 15.20 -12.49 -13.80
N GLY A 7 15.99 -12.85 -14.81
CA GLY A 7 15.55 -13.57 -16.01
C GLY A 7 15.19 -12.65 -17.19
N ASP A 8 14.95 -11.36 -16.97
CA ASP A 8 14.69 -10.41 -18.05
C ASP A 8 15.96 -10.19 -18.90
N ARG A 9 15.75 -9.89 -20.20
CA ARG A 9 16.84 -9.66 -21.15
C ARG A 9 16.53 -8.52 -22.11
N GLY A 10 17.58 -7.85 -22.60
CA GLY A 10 17.50 -6.88 -23.69
C GLY A 10 18.06 -5.49 -23.36
N GLN A 11 17.74 -4.53 -24.22
CA GLN A 11 18.33 -3.19 -24.17
C GLN A 11 17.99 -2.42 -22.89
N GLU A 12 16.83 -2.65 -22.30
CA GLU A 12 16.41 -2.03 -21.04
C GLU A 12 17.29 -2.51 -19.87
N VAL A 13 17.63 -3.80 -19.83
CA VAL A 13 18.56 -4.38 -18.84
C VAL A 13 19.97 -3.83 -19.04
N ARG A 14 20.46 -3.76 -20.28
CA ARG A 14 21.76 -3.15 -20.58
C ARG A 14 21.85 -1.71 -20.07
N THR A 15 20.77 -0.94 -20.26
CA THR A 15 20.68 0.44 -19.78
C THR A 15 20.68 0.49 -18.25
N LEU A 16 19.98 -0.42 -17.58
CA LEU A 16 20.01 -0.56 -16.13
C LEU A 16 21.43 -0.87 -15.62
N GLN A 17 22.11 -1.85 -16.21
CA GLN A 17 23.48 -2.23 -15.84
C GLN A 17 24.45 -1.07 -15.99
N GLN A 18 24.36 -0.31 -17.10
CA GLN A 18 25.15 0.91 -17.30
C GLN A 18 24.88 1.96 -16.20
N ARG A 19 23.62 2.18 -15.84
CA ARG A 19 23.26 3.11 -14.74
C ARG A 19 23.80 2.63 -13.39
N LEU A 20 23.70 1.33 -13.10
CA LEU A 20 24.28 0.74 -11.88
C LEU A 20 25.80 0.91 -11.85
N ASN A 21 26.49 0.82 -12.99
CA ASN A 21 27.93 1.05 -13.10
C ASN A 21 28.32 2.51 -12.79
N LEU A 22 27.50 3.49 -13.16
CA LEU A 22 27.71 4.88 -12.74
C LEU A 22 27.66 5.04 -11.21
N HIS A 23 27.04 4.10 -10.51
CA HIS A 23 26.96 4.05 -9.05
C HIS A 23 27.92 3.02 -8.42
N GLY A 24 28.85 2.46 -9.21
CA GLY A 24 29.96 1.63 -8.74
C GLY A 24 29.75 0.12 -8.82
N ALA A 25 28.77 -0.38 -9.59
CA ALA A 25 28.45 -1.82 -9.62
C ALA A 25 29.48 -2.70 -10.37
N GLY A 26 30.22 -2.17 -11.35
CA GLY A 26 31.26 -2.91 -12.07
C GLY A 26 30.79 -4.10 -12.91
N LEU A 27 29.56 -4.08 -13.40
CA LEU A 27 28.94 -5.12 -14.24
C LEU A 27 29.43 -5.06 -15.69
N ASP A 28 29.40 -6.20 -16.38
CA ASP A 28 29.38 -6.22 -17.85
C ASP A 28 27.95 -5.90 -18.35
N PRO A 29 27.72 -4.86 -19.16
CA PRO A 29 26.40 -4.52 -19.69
C PRO A 29 25.93 -5.45 -20.82
N ASP A 30 25.88 -6.75 -20.57
CA ASP A 30 25.52 -7.78 -21.55
C ASP A 30 24.04 -7.69 -21.99
N GLY A 31 23.18 -7.13 -21.14
CA GLY A 31 21.73 -7.08 -21.34
C GLY A 31 20.99 -8.25 -20.70
N ASP A 32 21.63 -9.06 -19.86
CA ASP A 32 21.04 -10.18 -19.15
C ASP A 32 20.88 -9.86 -17.64
N PHE A 33 19.65 -9.94 -17.15
CA PHE A 33 19.36 -9.72 -15.73
C PHE A 33 19.58 -11.04 -14.97
N GLY A 34 20.83 -11.44 -14.82
CA GLY A 34 21.23 -12.58 -13.98
C GLY A 34 21.56 -12.19 -12.53
N ASP A 35 22.17 -13.14 -11.81
CA ASP A 35 22.49 -13.01 -10.38
C ASP A 35 23.36 -11.77 -10.07
N ALA A 36 24.34 -11.46 -10.93
CA ALA A 36 25.21 -10.30 -10.75
C ALA A 36 24.42 -8.97 -10.84
N THR A 37 23.52 -8.87 -11.82
CA THR A 37 22.65 -7.69 -12.00
C THR A 37 21.69 -7.55 -10.82
N GLU A 38 21.07 -8.64 -10.36
CA GLU A 38 20.20 -8.62 -9.18
C GLU A 38 20.96 -8.20 -7.92
N ALA A 39 22.14 -8.75 -7.67
CA ALA A 39 22.99 -8.39 -6.55
C ALA A 39 23.35 -6.90 -6.58
N ALA A 40 23.67 -6.35 -7.77
CA ALA A 40 23.94 -4.93 -7.94
C ALA A 40 22.71 -4.05 -7.65
N VAL A 41 21.52 -4.46 -8.10
CA VAL A 41 20.26 -3.77 -7.77
C VAL A 41 20.02 -3.77 -6.27
N ARG A 42 20.15 -4.92 -5.60
CA ARG A 42 19.99 -5.03 -4.13
C ARG A 42 21.01 -4.17 -3.38
N ASN A 43 22.26 -4.14 -3.84
CA ASN A 43 23.31 -3.30 -3.25
C ASN A 43 23.00 -1.81 -3.42
N TYR A 44 22.51 -1.41 -4.60
CA TYR A 44 22.08 -0.04 -4.83
C TYR A 44 20.89 0.34 -3.94
N GLN A 45 19.84 -0.48 -3.91
CA GLN A 45 18.66 -0.27 -3.06
C GLN A 45 19.06 -0.10 -1.59
N ARG A 46 19.96 -0.95 -1.08
CA ARG A 46 20.51 -0.84 0.27
C ARG A 46 21.23 0.49 0.50
N LYS A 47 22.09 0.89 -0.45
CA LYS A 47 22.87 2.14 -0.38
C LYS A 47 21.96 3.38 -0.26
N VAL A 48 20.80 3.37 -0.91
CA VAL A 48 19.84 4.49 -0.90
C VAL A 48 18.65 4.31 0.05
N GLY A 49 18.62 3.21 0.82
CA GLY A 49 17.57 2.94 1.81
C GLY A 49 16.22 2.47 1.26
N LEU A 50 16.11 2.20 -0.04
CA LEU A 50 14.91 1.64 -0.66
C LEU A 50 14.65 0.20 -0.19
N VAL A 51 13.41 -0.28 -0.36
CA VAL A 51 13.07 -1.70 -0.21
C VAL A 51 14.03 -2.56 -1.05
N ILE A 52 14.75 -3.48 -0.40
CA ILE A 52 15.78 -4.32 -1.00
C ILE A 52 15.14 -5.59 -1.60
N ASP A 53 14.32 -5.43 -2.63
CA ASP A 53 13.60 -6.53 -3.30
C ASP A 53 14.35 -7.13 -4.50
N GLY A 54 15.43 -6.48 -4.97
CA GLY A 54 16.18 -6.90 -6.16
C GLY A 54 15.47 -6.60 -7.48
N ILE A 55 14.36 -5.85 -7.44
CA ILE A 55 13.55 -5.50 -8.61
C ILE A 55 13.83 -4.04 -9.00
N ALA A 56 14.19 -3.82 -10.26
CA ALA A 56 14.34 -2.48 -10.82
C ALA A 56 12.99 -1.96 -11.34
N GLY A 57 12.13 -1.55 -10.41
CA GLY A 57 10.87 -0.86 -10.68
C GLY A 57 11.02 0.66 -10.80
N SER A 58 9.89 1.38 -10.81
CA SER A 58 9.86 2.85 -10.93
C SER A 58 10.65 3.55 -9.83
N LYS A 59 10.56 3.08 -8.58
CA LYS A 59 11.28 3.64 -7.42
C LYS A 59 12.80 3.52 -7.59
N THR A 60 13.29 2.33 -7.95
CA THR A 60 14.71 2.09 -8.24
C THR A 60 15.19 2.96 -9.40
N ALA A 61 14.38 3.09 -10.47
CA ALA A 61 14.73 3.91 -11.63
C ALA A 61 14.81 5.41 -11.30
N LEU A 62 13.87 5.94 -10.49
CA LEU A 62 13.89 7.32 -10.01
C LEU A 62 15.11 7.60 -9.13
N ALA A 63 15.43 6.69 -8.21
CA ALA A 63 16.61 6.80 -7.36
C ALA A 63 17.91 6.80 -8.18
N LEU A 64 18.02 5.92 -9.19
CA LEU A 64 19.18 5.90 -10.10
C LEU A 64 19.33 7.20 -10.90
N ALA A 65 18.22 7.91 -11.16
CA ALA A 65 18.21 9.21 -11.82
C ALA A 65 18.47 10.39 -10.87
N GLY A 66 18.71 10.14 -9.57
CA GLY A 66 19.02 11.17 -8.58
C GLY A 66 17.80 11.87 -7.97
N ALA A 67 16.60 11.28 -8.08
CA ALA A 67 15.41 11.83 -7.43
C ALA A 67 15.48 11.69 -5.90
N ASP A 68 14.85 12.64 -5.19
CA ASP A 68 14.66 12.53 -3.75
C ASP A 68 13.75 11.33 -3.42
N CYS A 69 14.25 10.43 -2.57
CA CYS A 69 13.58 9.22 -2.14
C CYS A 69 13.00 9.33 -0.72
N SER A 70 13.04 10.52 -0.10
CA SER A 70 12.54 10.77 1.26
C SER A 70 11.06 10.41 1.45
N SER A 71 10.27 10.52 0.38
CA SER A 71 8.84 10.18 0.38
C SER A 71 8.56 8.69 0.14
N LEU A 72 9.56 7.90 -0.24
CA LEU A 72 9.41 6.49 -0.58
C LEU A 72 9.53 5.59 0.66
N LEU A 73 8.95 4.39 0.55
CA LEU A 73 9.02 3.38 1.60
C LEU A 73 10.45 2.88 1.78
N GLN A 74 10.96 2.98 3.00
CA GLN A 74 12.31 2.58 3.36
C GLN A 74 12.35 1.13 3.87
N HIS A 75 13.43 0.41 3.55
CA HIS A 75 13.60 -0.98 3.98
C HIS A 75 13.59 -1.13 5.51
N GLU A 76 14.15 -0.17 6.23
CA GLU A 76 14.16 -0.15 7.69
C GLU A 76 12.75 -0.23 8.30
N ARG A 77 11.74 0.35 7.63
CA ARG A 77 10.34 0.27 8.09
C ARG A 77 9.82 -1.16 8.04
N LEU A 78 10.18 -1.94 7.01
CA LEU A 78 9.80 -3.33 6.90
C LEU A 78 10.49 -4.19 7.99
N VAL A 79 11.76 -3.91 8.30
CA VAL A 79 12.50 -4.56 9.39
C VAL A 79 11.81 -4.30 10.73
N ASN A 80 11.50 -3.03 11.03
CA ASN A 80 10.83 -2.64 12.26
C ASN A 80 9.42 -3.25 12.36
N ALA A 81 8.68 -3.32 11.26
CA ALA A 81 7.37 -3.96 11.22
C ALA A 81 7.47 -5.47 11.46
N ALA A 82 8.46 -6.15 10.87
CA ALA A 82 8.68 -7.58 11.09
C ALA A 82 8.93 -7.87 12.58
N ALA A 83 9.77 -7.07 13.24
CA ALA A 83 10.02 -7.16 14.67
C ALA A 83 8.75 -6.90 15.50
N ARG A 84 8.03 -5.80 15.21
CA ARG A 84 6.79 -5.40 15.92
C ARG A 84 5.70 -6.46 15.81
N LEU A 85 5.50 -7.00 14.60
CA LEU A 85 4.48 -8.02 14.35
C LEU A 85 4.94 -9.41 14.80
N GLY A 86 6.22 -9.62 15.10
CA GLY A 86 6.79 -10.93 15.46
C GLY A 86 6.69 -11.92 14.30
N VAL A 87 7.10 -11.50 13.11
CA VAL A 87 7.09 -12.30 11.87
C VAL A 87 8.44 -12.19 11.15
N GLU A 88 8.71 -13.09 10.22
CA GLU A 88 9.90 -13.00 9.37
C GLU A 88 9.83 -11.77 8.45
N LEU A 89 10.98 -11.11 8.21
CA LEU A 89 11.08 -10.00 7.27
C LEU A 89 10.59 -10.40 5.87
N ALA A 90 10.89 -11.63 5.43
CA ALA A 90 10.41 -12.17 4.16
C ALA A 90 8.88 -12.16 4.05
N ALA A 91 8.15 -12.38 5.15
CA ALA A 91 6.69 -12.31 5.16
C ALA A 91 6.19 -10.87 4.99
N VAL A 92 6.82 -9.89 5.67
CA VAL A 92 6.49 -8.47 5.50
C VAL A 92 6.81 -7.99 4.08
N MET A 93 7.95 -8.42 3.51
CA MET A 93 8.32 -8.10 2.13
C MET A 93 7.36 -8.72 1.12
N ALA A 94 6.92 -9.96 1.32
CA ALA A 94 5.93 -10.61 0.46
C ALA A 94 4.59 -9.86 0.46
N VAL A 95 4.13 -9.48 1.66
CA VAL A 95 2.91 -8.71 1.81
C VAL A 95 3.05 -7.31 1.20
N ASN A 96 4.17 -6.62 1.42
CA ASN A 96 4.46 -5.35 0.76
C ASN A 96 4.45 -5.47 -0.76
N GLU A 97 5.04 -6.52 -1.32
CA GLU A 97 5.09 -6.72 -2.78
C GLU A 97 3.70 -6.96 -3.38
N VAL A 98 2.84 -7.71 -2.69
CA VAL A 98 1.56 -8.17 -3.25
C VAL A 98 0.39 -7.25 -2.91
N GLU A 99 0.36 -6.68 -1.71
CA GLU A 99 -0.76 -5.88 -1.22
C GLU A 99 -0.56 -4.37 -1.42
N SER A 100 0.63 -3.95 -1.86
CA SER A 100 0.89 -2.56 -2.24
C SER A 100 0.51 -2.31 -3.69
N GLU A 101 -0.10 -1.16 -3.98
CA GLU A 101 -0.25 -0.64 -5.34
C GLU A 101 1.05 -0.05 -5.94
N GLY A 102 2.21 -0.38 -5.34
CA GLY A 102 3.51 0.13 -5.72
C GLY A 102 3.73 1.56 -5.23
N SER A 103 3.27 2.55 -6.00
CA SER A 103 3.34 3.97 -5.61
C SER A 103 2.17 4.34 -4.71
N GLY A 104 2.46 4.95 -3.57
CA GLY A 104 1.46 5.52 -2.67
C GLY A 104 0.88 6.86 -3.10
N PHE A 105 1.47 7.47 -4.13
CA PHE A 105 1.14 8.82 -4.62
C PHE A 105 0.83 8.81 -6.11
N LEU A 106 0.00 9.77 -6.51
CA LEU A 106 -0.23 10.14 -7.90
C LEU A 106 0.89 11.07 -8.38
N ASP A 107 1.01 11.26 -9.70
CA ASP A 107 2.05 12.11 -10.30
C ASP A 107 2.01 13.57 -9.84
N ASN A 108 0.84 14.05 -9.37
CA ASN A 108 0.69 15.39 -8.81
C ASN A 108 1.03 15.48 -7.31
N GLY A 109 1.61 14.42 -6.73
CA GLY A 109 2.04 14.36 -5.32
C GLY A 109 0.91 14.12 -4.32
N LYS A 110 -0.35 13.97 -4.75
CA LYS A 110 -1.44 13.60 -3.83
C LYS A 110 -1.40 12.10 -3.51
N PRO A 111 -1.75 11.68 -2.29
CA PRO A 111 -1.84 10.25 -1.98
C PRO A 111 -2.90 9.61 -2.87
N LYS A 112 -2.66 8.38 -3.31
CA LYS A 112 -3.70 7.60 -3.97
C LYS A 112 -4.87 7.40 -3.02
N ILE A 113 -6.09 7.57 -3.53
CA ILE A 113 -7.31 7.31 -2.78
C ILE A 113 -8.34 6.62 -3.68
N LEU A 114 -9.28 5.92 -3.06
CA LEU A 114 -10.53 5.53 -3.67
C LEU A 114 -11.68 5.95 -2.75
N PHE A 115 -12.59 6.78 -3.25
CA PHE A 115 -13.75 7.23 -2.48
C PHE A 115 -14.93 6.25 -2.65
N GLU A 116 -15.43 5.76 -1.53
CA GLU A 116 -16.48 4.74 -1.46
C GLU A 116 -17.84 5.35 -1.09
N ARG A 117 -18.66 5.66 -2.10
CA ARG A 117 -20.00 6.27 -1.91
C ARG A 117 -20.94 5.48 -0.99
N HIS A 118 -20.74 4.16 -0.90
CA HIS A 118 -21.51 3.27 -0.04
C HIS A 118 -21.03 3.27 1.39
N ILE A 119 -19.76 3.57 1.61
CA ILE A 119 -19.23 3.85 2.93
C ILE A 119 -19.70 5.24 3.36
N MET A 120 -19.73 6.24 2.47
CA MET A 120 -20.28 7.57 2.79
C MET A 120 -21.73 7.47 3.28
N TYR A 121 -22.58 6.74 2.54
CA TYR A 121 -23.95 6.45 2.98
C TYR A 121 -24.02 5.81 4.38
N ARG A 122 -23.17 4.81 4.63
CA ARG A 122 -23.08 4.14 5.94
C ARG A 122 -22.63 5.10 7.04
N GLN A 123 -21.57 5.88 6.81
CA GLN A 123 -20.99 6.79 7.80
C GLN A 123 -21.97 7.92 8.16
N LEU A 124 -22.74 8.45 7.19
CA LEU A 124 -23.83 9.42 7.40
C LEU A 124 -24.99 8.83 8.20
N SER A 125 -25.25 7.53 8.05
CA SER A 125 -26.33 6.81 8.75
C SER A 125 -25.90 6.31 10.14
N THR A 126 -24.67 6.58 10.57
CA THR A 126 -24.12 6.03 11.82
C THR A 126 -24.28 7.03 12.97
N PRO A 127 -25.01 6.69 14.05
CA PRO A 127 -25.06 7.51 15.26
C PRO A 127 -23.68 7.66 15.91
N ARG A 128 -23.31 8.87 16.31
CA ARG A 128 -21.99 9.22 16.89
C ARG A 128 -22.10 10.00 18.19
N ALA A 129 -23.12 10.82 18.35
CA ALA A 129 -23.34 11.67 19.51
C ALA A 129 -24.53 11.19 20.36
N PRO A 130 -24.52 11.46 21.68
CA PRO A 130 -25.72 11.31 22.50
C PRO A 130 -26.86 12.17 21.93
N GLY A 131 -27.96 11.53 21.52
CA GLY A 131 -29.12 12.20 20.93
C GLY A 131 -29.28 11.99 19.42
N ASP A 132 -28.31 11.38 18.74
CA ASP A 132 -28.47 10.97 17.35
C ASP A 132 -29.56 9.90 17.23
N ASP A 133 -30.57 10.16 16.39
CA ASP A 133 -31.58 9.17 16.03
C ASP A 133 -31.20 8.44 14.74
N ALA A 134 -31.10 7.12 14.81
CA ALA A 134 -30.66 6.30 13.68
C ALA A 134 -31.64 6.33 12.48
N SER A 135 -32.93 6.51 12.74
CA SER A 135 -33.95 6.60 11.68
C SER A 135 -33.84 7.94 10.95
N ASP A 136 -33.64 9.03 11.68
CA ASP A 136 -33.46 10.36 11.10
C ASP A 136 -32.17 10.43 10.28
N LEU A 137 -31.05 9.91 10.80
CA LEU A 137 -29.78 9.84 10.08
C LEU A 137 -29.90 9.01 8.79
N LYS A 138 -30.56 7.86 8.86
CA LYS A 138 -30.80 7.04 7.68
C LYS A 138 -31.68 7.76 6.66
N THR A 139 -32.75 8.42 7.11
CA THR A 139 -33.66 9.17 6.23
C THR A 139 -32.91 10.29 5.51
N HIS A 140 -32.02 10.99 6.22
CA HIS A 140 -31.16 12.00 5.62
C HIS A 140 -30.20 11.41 4.58
N ALA A 141 -29.56 10.27 4.88
CA ALA A 141 -28.68 9.59 3.94
C ALA A 141 -29.42 9.07 2.70
N ASP A 142 -30.67 8.61 2.85
CA ASP A 142 -31.54 8.21 1.73
C ASP A 142 -31.85 9.41 0.82
N GLN A 143 -32.20 10.57 1.39
CA GLN A 143 -32.42 11.81 0.63
C GLN A 143 -31.16 12.25 -0.13
N LEU A 144 -29.98 12.20 0.52
CA LEU A 144 -28.71 12.50 -0.13
C LEU A 144 -28.39 11.52 -1.26
N ALA A 145 -28.76 10.24 -1.11
CA ALA A 145 -28.56 9.24 -2.16
C ALA A 145 -29.43 9.50 -3.40
N GLU A 146 -30.59 10.13 -3.25
CA GLU A 146 -31.44 10.56 -4.37
C GLU A 146 -30.88 11.79 -5.08
N VAL A 147 -30.41 12.79 -4.32
CA VAL A 147 -29.95 14.07 -4.88
C VAL A 147 -28.51 13.98 -5.41
N GLN A 148 -27.66 13.16 -4.79
CA GLN A 148 -26.23 13.04 -5.11
C GLN A 148 -25.75 11.57 -5.19
N PRO A 149 -26.35 10.74 -6.07
CA PRO A 149 -26.09 9.29 -6.16
C PRO A 149 -24.64 8.89 -6.51
N ASN A 150 -23.83 9.83 -6.99
CA ASN A 150 -22.42 9.63 -7.30
C ASN A 150 -21.52 9.71 -6.04
N LEU A 151 -21.99 10.38 -4.99
CA LEU A 151 -21.24 10.60 -3.74
C LEU A 151 -21.84 9.83 -2.56
N VAL A 152 -23.16 9.62 -2.55
CA VAL A 152 -23.87 8.87 -1.52
C VAL A 152 -24.74 7.83 -2.21
N ASN A 153 -24.54 6.54 -1.92
CA ASN A 153 -25.39 5.49 -2.48
C ASN A 153 -25.24 4.19 -1.66
N PRO A 154 -26.30 3.45 -1.31
CA PRO A 154 -26.16 2.18 -0.60
C PRO A 154 -25.38 1.11 -1.40
N LYS A 155 -25.26 1.26 -2.72
CA LYS A 155 -24.47 0.38 -3.58
C LYS A 155 -23.09 0.97 -3.89
N SER A 156 -22.08 0.10 -3.92
CA SER A 156 -20.72 0.47 -4.31
C SER A 156 -20.63 0.94 -5.77
N GLY A 157 -19.48 1.50 -6.17
CA GLY A 157 -19.24 2.01 -7.52
C GLY A 157 -19.21 3.53 -7.64
N GLY A 158 -19.35 4.00 -8.88
CA GLY A 158 -19.21 5.43 -9.22
C GLY A 158 -17.76 5.93 -9.24
N TYR A 159 -16.80 5.00 -9.31
CA TYR A 159 -15.37 5.30 -9.33
C TYR A 159 -14.98 6.06 -10.61
N ALA A 160 -14.21 7.13 -10.44
CA ALA A 160 -13.57 7.87 -11.52
C ALA A 160 -12.10 7.46 -11.69
N GLY A 161 -11.42 7.11 -10.59
CA GLY A 161 -10.02 6.68 -10.58
C GLY A 161 -9.01 7.83 -10.65
N GLY A 162 -7.78 7.56 -10.22
CA GLY A 162 -6.66 8.51 -10.31
C GLY A 162 -6.93 9.83 -9.59
N THR A 163 -6.58 10.95 -10.24
CA THR A 163 -6.74 12.29 -9.68
C THR A 163 -8.20 12.72 -9.52
N ALA A 164 -9.13 12.13 -10.28
CA ALA A 164 -10.54 12.47 -10.22
C ALA A 164 -11.21 12.01 -8.90
N GLU A 165 -10.64 10.99 -8.22
CA GLU A 165 -11.11 10.59 -6.89
C GLU A 165 -10.94 11.71 -5.86
N HIS A 166 -9.90 12.55 -5.98
CA HIS A 166 -9.72 13.71 -5.11
C HIS A 166 -10.81 14.76 -5.30
N GLN A 167 -11.35 14.89 -6.53
CA GLN A 167 -12.48 15.77 -6.77
C GLN A 167 -13.77 15.20 -6.15
N ARG A 168 -13.98 13.88 -6.27
CA ARG A 168 -15.12 13.20 -5.61
C ARG A 168 -15.07 13.38 -4.10
N LEU A 169 -13.90 13.15 -3.49
CA LEU A 169 -13.69 13.35 -2.06
C LEU A 169 -13.91 14.83 -1.67
N ALA A 170 -13.36 15.79 -2.42
CA ALA A 170 -13.56 17.21 -2.13
C ALA A 170 -15.04 17.60 -2.14
N ASN A 171 -15.82 17.09 -3.09
CA ASN A 171 -17.26 17.33 -3.14
C ASN A 171 -17.99 16.64 -1.98
N ALA A 172 -17.62 15.41 -1.62
CA ALA A 172 -18.21 14.70 -0.49
C ALA A 172 -17.94 15.41 0.85
N ARG A 173 -16.77 16.04 1.01
CA ARG A 173 -16.42 16.83 2.20
C ARG A 173 -17.28 18.08 2.37
N LEU A 174 -17.94 18.56 1.31
CA LEU A 174 -18.94 19.64 1.40
C LEU A 174 -20.27 19.16 1.99
N ILE A 175 -20.56 17.85 1.91
CA ILE A 175 -21.73 17.22 2.54
C ILE A 175 -21.44 17.02 4.03
N ASP A 176 -20.38 16.28 4.33
CA ASP A 176 -19.89 16.03 5.69
C ASP A 176 -18.41 15.67 5.63
N ASP A 177 -17.56 16.50 6.24
CA ASP A 177 -16.11 16.37 6.16
C ASP A 177 -15.59 15.11 6.86
N LEU A 178 -16.14 14.76 8.02
CA LEU A 178 -15.73 13.59 8.80
C LEU A 178 -16.08 12.30 8.06
N CYS A 179 -17.34 12.16 7.67
CA CYS A 179 -17.84 11.00 6.95
C CYS A 179 -17.11 10.81 5.62
N ALA A 180 -16.83 11.90 4.90
CA ALA A 180 -16.14 11.82 3.61
C ALA A 180 -14.70 11.31 3.76
N LEU A 181 -13.93 11.82 4.73
CA LEU A 181 -12.56 11.35 4.97
C LEU A 181 -12.53 9.88 5.43
N GLU A 182 -13.49 9.47 6.25
CA GLU A 182 -13.65 8.08 6.69
C GLU A 182 -14.03 7.13 5.55
N SER A 183 -14.67 7.66 4.51
CA SER A 183 -15.20 6.92 3.37
C SER A 183 -14.25 6.79 2.19
N ALA A 184 -12.98 7.15 2.37
CA ALA A 184 -11.94 6.90 1.39
C ALA A 184 -10.90 5.90 1.92
N SER A 185 -10.37 5.06 1.04
CA SER A 185 -9.12 4.33 1.25
C SER A 185 -7.94 5.20 0.86
N TRP A 186 -6.79 5.01 1.51
CA TRP A 186 -5.65 5.90 1.37
C TRP A 186 -4.32 5.15 1.16
N GLY A 187 -3.49 5.74 0.31
CA GLY A 187 -2.10 5.36 0.11
C GLY A 187 -1.90 4.02 -0.58
N ALA A 188 -0.66 3.54 -0.55
CA ALA A 188 -0.22 2.36 -1.28
C ALA A 188 -0.95 1.07 -0.85
N PHE A 189 -1.47 1.02 0.39
CA PHE A 189 -2.14 -0.15 0.96
C PHE A 189 -3.65 -0.01 1.04
N GLN A 190 -4.22 1.11 0.57
CA GLN A 190 -5.66 1.36 0.54
C GLN A 190 -6.38 1.14 1.89
N VAL A 191 -5.76 1.59 3.00
CA VAL A 191 -6.38 1.50 4.33
C VAL A 191 -7.53 2.51 4.42
N MET A 192 -8.72 2.04 4.83
CA MET A 192 -9.91 2.87 4.95
C MET A 192 -9.84 3.87 6.11
N GLY A 193 -10.26 5.11 5.85
CA GLY A 193 -10.24 6.21 6.83
C GLY A 193 -11.07 5.93 8.08
N TYR A 194 -12.18 5.21 7.98
CA TYR A 194 -13.01 4.84 9.15
C TYR A 194 -12.27 3.94 10.15
N HIS A 195 -11.10 3.39 9.82
CA HIS A 195 -10.25 2.69 10.77
C HIS A 195 -9.40 3.60 11.66
N ALA A 196 -9.26 4.90 11.35
CA ALA A 196 -8.29 5.80 11.98
C ALA A 196 -8.24 5.70 13.52
N LEU A 197 -9.40 5.81 14.20
CA LEU A 197 -9.44 5.74 15.66
C LEU A 197 -9.08 4.34 16.19
N ARG A 198 -9.58 3.27 15.55
CA ARG A 198 -9.22 1.87 15.91
C ARG A 198 -7.72 1.62 15.75
N LEU A 199 -7.06 2.30 14.81
CA LEU A 199 -5.63 2.23 14.56
C LEU A 199 -4.83 3.23 15.42
N GLY A 200 -5.45 3.86 16.42
CA GLY A 200 -4.76 4.74 17.37
C GLY A 200 -4.26 6.06 16.75
N TYR A 201 -4.87 6.54 15.66
CA TYR A 201 -4.70 7.92 15.20
C TYR A 201 -5.58 8.86 16.02
N ALA A 202 -5.18 10.13 16.16
CA ALA A 202 -5.93 11.08 16.98
C ALA A 202 -7.31 11.42 16.37
N SER A 203 -7.43 11.36 15.05
CA SER A 203 -8.66 11.56 14.29
C SER A 203 -8.47 11.02 12.87
N VAL A 204 -9.56 10.96 12.08
CA VAL A 204 -9.42 10.68 10.65
C VAL A 204 -8.60 11.76 9.94
N ARG A 205 -8.64 13.02 10.40
CA ARG A 205 -7.81 14.10 9.82
C ARG A 205 -6.32 13.86 10.05
N ASP A 206 -5.92 13.50 11.28
CA ASP A 206 -4.53 13.11 11.59
C ASP A 206 -4.09 11.90 10.73
N PHE A 207 -4.96 10.91 10.58
CA PHE A 207 -4.71 9.79 9.68
C PHE A 207 -4.47 10.26 8.23
N THR A 208 -5.38 11.04 7.64
CA THR A 208 -5.24 11.47 6.23
C THR A 208 -4.06 12.40 6.01
N ASP A 209 -3.76 13.27 6.98
CA ASP A 209 -2.60 14.16 6.94
C ASP A 209 -1.31 13.35 6.92
N ARG A 210 -1.23 12.25 7.69
CA ARG A 210 -0.09 11.33 7.66
C ARG A 210 0.01 10.56 6.36
N MET A 211 -1.11 10.07 5.81
CA MET A 211 -1.12 9.37 4.52
C MET A 211 -0.58 10.26 3.38
N ALA A 212 -0.75 11.59 3.50
CA ALA A 212 -0.24 12.56 2.54
C ALA A 212 1.26 12.90 2.71
N ARG A 213 1.94 12.46 3.79
CA ARG A 213 3.34 12.84 4.05
C ARG A 213 4.33 12.03 3.22
N ASN A 214 4.24 10.69 3.29
CA ASN A 214 5.14 9.77 2.61
C ASN A 214 4.61 8.33 2.70
N GLU A 215 5.22 7.43 1.93
CA GLU A 215 4.85 6.00 1.91
C GLU A 215 5.19 5.28 3.22
N ASN A 216 6.11 5.81 4.04
CA ASN A 216 6.42 5.23 5.36
C ASN A 216 5.22 5.34 6.31
N GLU A 217 4.51 6.48 6.32
CA GLU A 217 3.28 6.64 7.09
C GLU A 217 2.15 5.76 6.55
N GLN A 218 2.06 5.60 5.22
CA GLN A 218 1.07 4.70 4.60
C GLN A 218 1.32 3.23 4.97
N PHE A 219 2.59 2.82 5.00
CA PHE A 219 2.98 1.50 5.48
C PHE A 219 2.73 1.34 6.99
N GLU A 220 2.95 2.37 7.80
CA GLU A 220 2.62 2.34 9.23
C GLU A 220 1.12 2.10 9.46
N ALA A 221 0.23 2.76 8.69
CA ALA A 221 -1.20 2.48 8.77
C ALA A 221 -1.54 1.01 8.47
N PHE A 222 -0.87 0.44 7.48
CA PHE A 222 -1.03 -0.97 7.12
C PHE A 222 -0.54 -1.92 8.23
N VAL A 223 0.60 -1.64 8.85
CA VAL A 223 1.13 -2.41 9.99
C VAL A 223 0.17 -2.37 11.17
N ARG A 224 -0.35 -1.18 11.51
CA ARG A 224 -1.37 -1.02 12.57
C ARG A 224 -2.64 -1.78 12.23
N PHE A 225 -3.06 -1.79 10.97
CA PHE A 225 -4.22 -2.54 10.52
C PHE A 225 -4.07 -4.04 10.77
N ILE A 226 -2.90 -4.61 10.43
CA ILE A 226 -2.59 -6.01 10.74
C ILE A 226 -2.60 -6.25 12.25
N GLU A 227 -1.94 -5.38 13.02
CA GLU A 227 -1.82 -5.52 14.48
C GLU A 227 -3.19 -5.44 15.19
N ALA A 228 -4.09 -4.60 14.70
CA ALA A 228 -5.43 -4.41 15.24
C ALA A 228 -6.39 -5.58 14.91
N ASP A 229 -5.99 -6.54 14.08
CA ASP A 229 -6.78 -7.74 13.75
C ASP A 229 -6.02 -9.02 14.16
N PRO A 230 -6.33 -9.62 15.33
CA PRO A 230 -5.65 -10.81 15.82
C PRO A 230 -5.74 -12.02 14.88
N ALA A 231 -6.83 -12.15 14.11
CA ALA A 231 -6.98 -13.26 13.18
C ALA A 231 -6.08 -13.08 11.96
N LEU A 232 -6.01 -11.86 11.42
CA LEU A 232 -5.12 -11.50 10.33
C LEU A 232 -3.65 -11.65 10.73
N LEU A 233 -3.25 -11.14 11.90
CA LEU A 233 -1.90 -11.28 12.43
C LEU A 233 -1.53 -12.75 12.67
N LYS A 234 -2.44 -13.55 13.22
CA LYS A 234 -2.22 -15.00 13.40
C LYS A 234 -2.04 -15.71 12.06
N ALA A 235 -2.82 -15.33 11.04
CA ALA A 235 -2.67 -15.88 9.69
C ALA A 235 -1.29 -15.53 9.11
N LEU A 236 -0.83 -14.29 9.27
CA LEU A 236 0.51 -13.85 8.81
C LEU A 236 1.63 -14.62 9.52
N LYS A 237 1.59 -14.69 10.86
CA LYS A 237 2.55 -15.47 11.67
C LYS A 237 2.62 -16.94 11.26
N GLY A 238 1.46 -17.54 11.02
CA GLY A 238 1.35 -18.93 10.59
C GLY A 238 1.58 -19.14 9.09
N LYS A 239 1.94 -18.08 8.32
CA LYS A 239 2.11 -18.09 6.86
C LYS A 239 0.91 -18.72 6.13
N LYS A 240 -0.29 -18.47 6.66
CA LYS A 240 -1.57 -18.95 6.13
C LYS A 240 -2.08 -17.99 5.05
N TRP A 241 -1.40 -17.98 3.90
CA TRP A 241 -1.60 -16.98 2.83
C TRP A 241 -3.05 -16.86 2.35
N ALA A 242 -3.76 -17.98 2.18
CA ALA A 242 -5.18 -17.94 1.82
C ALA A 242 -6.08 -17.31 2.89
N ALA A 243 -5.81 -17.59 4.17
CA ALA A 243 -6.55 -16.98 5.28
C ALA A 243 -6.25 -15.49 5.40
N PHE A 244 -4.97 -15.11 5.25
CA PHE A 244 -4.53 -13.72 5.24
C PHE A 244 -5.17 -12.94 4.08
N ALA A 245 -5.03 -13.46 2.85
CA ALA A 245 -5.58 -12.84 1.65
C ALA A 245 -7.11 -12.71 1.70
N LYS A 246 -7.82 -13.71 2.23
CA LYS A 246 -9.29 -13.62 2.40
C LYS A 246 -9.67 -12.53 3.40
N ALA A 247 -8.95 -12.41 4.50
CA ALA A 247 -9.23 -11.41 5.53
C ALA A 247 -8.91 -9.99 5.05
N TYR A 248 -7.84 -9.83 4.25
CA TYR A 248 -7.42 -8.52 3.73
C TYR A 248 -8.16 -8.10 2.45
N ASN A 249 -8.18 -8.95 1.43
CA ASN A 249 -8.74 -8.67 0.09
C ASN A 249 -10.22 -9.09 -0.06
N GLY A 250 -10.80 -9.69 0.99
CA GLY A 250 -12.18 -10.16 0.99
C GLY A 250 -12.40 -11.51 0.29
N PRO A 251 -13.68 -11.92 0.13
CA PRO A 251 -14.03 -13.28 -0.31
C PRO A 251 -13.58 -13.63 -1.73
N ASN A 252 -13.30 -12.63 -2.57
CA ASN A 252 -12.89 -12.83 -3.96
C ASN A 252 -11.37 -12.95 -4.14
N TYR A 253 -10.57 -13.00 -3.06
CA TYR A 253 -9.10 -13.01 -3.12
C TYR A 253 -8.53 -14.07 -4.08
N ALA A 254 -9.11 -15.27 -4.10
CA ALA A 254 -8.64 -16.39 -4.92
C ALA A 254 -8.77 -16.12 -6.42
N ARG A 255 -9.78 -15.35 -6.85
CA ARG A 255 -9.94 -14.98 -8.28
C ARG A 255 -8.76 -14.13 -8.78
N ASN A 256 -8.14 -13.37 -7.88
CA ASN A 256 -7.00 -12.49 -8.15
C ASN A 256 -5.65 -13.12 -7.76
N LEU A 257 -5.66 -14.40 -7.34
CA LEU A 257 -4.50 -15.21 -6.97
C LEU A 257 -3.65 -14.60 -5.83
N TYR A 258 -4.26 -13.83 -4.93
CA TYR A 258 -3.52 -13.16 -3.84
C TYR A 258 -2.74 -14.14 -2.97
N ASP A 259 -3.36 -15.27 -2.63
CA ASP A 259 -2.75 -16.35 -1.85
C ASP A 259 -1.49 -16.92 -2.51
N THR A 260 -1.59 -17.28 -3.79
CA THR A 260 -0.48 -17.86 -4.55
C THR A 260 0.63 -16.82 -4.80
N LYS A 261 0.26 -15.55 -5.01
CA LYS A 261 1.21 -14.44 -5.16
C LYS A 261 1.99 -14.22 -3.87
N LEU A 262 1.30 -14.17 -2.72
CA LEU A 262 1.92 -14.03 -1.39
C LEU A 262 2.88 -15.19 -1.11
N GLU A 263 2.46 -16.42 -1.35
CA GLU A 263 3.31 -17.60 -1.13
C GLU A 263 4.59 -17.55 -1.98
N ARG A 264 4.46 -17.26 -3.27
CA ARG A 264 5.61 -17.16 -4.19
C ARG A 264 6.52 -15.99 -3.83
N ALA A 265 5.97 -14.86 -3.44
CA ALA A 265 6.75 -13.70 -3.00
C ALA A 265 7.54 -14.05 -1.72
N TYR A 266 6.89 -14.68 -0.74
CA TYR A 266 7.54 -15.13 0.48
C TYR A 266 8.71 -16.09 0.19
N GLN A 267 8.51 -17.09 -0.66
CA GLN A 267 9.56 -18.04 -1.03
C GLN A 267 10.78 -17.35 -1.65
N ARG A 268 10.57 -16.37 -2.55
CA ARG A 268 11.67 -15.59 -3.13
C ARG A 268 12.42 -14.77 -2.10
N HIS A 269 11.70 -14.05 -1.24
CA HIS A 269 12.33 -13.22 -0.20
C HIS A 269 13.03 -14.05 0.87
N ALA A 270 12.50 -15.23 1.21
CA ALA A 270 13.12 -16.15 2.15
C ALA A 270 14.41 -16.78 1.59
N ALA A 271 14.46 -17.08 0.29
CA ALA A 271 15.66 -17.61 -0.36
C ALA A 271 16.77 -16.55 -0.52
N GLY A 272 16.40 -15.28 -0.72
CA GLY A 272 17.35 -14.16 -0.92
C GLY A 272 17.78 -13.42 0.36
N CYS A 273 17.23 -13.78 1.53
CA CYS A 273 17.53 -13.15 2.80
C CYS A 273 18.24 -14.15 3.73
N PRO A 274 19.59 -14.25 3.69
CA PRO A 274 20.30 -14.99 4.72
C PRO A 274 20.07 -14.26 6.05
N ILE A 275 19.40 -14.94 6.98
CA ILE A 275 19.24 -14.50 8.37
C ILE A 275 20.65 -14.26 8.93
N PRO A 276 20.96 -13.12 9.57
CA PRO A 276 22.20 -13.00 10.32
C PRO A 276 22.14 -14.05 11.44
N GLU A 277 23.07 -15.00 11.44
CA GLU A 277 23.26 -15.87 12.60
C GLU A 277 23.46 -14.97 13.82
N ALA A 278 22.58 -15.12 14.80
CA ALA A 278 22.70 -14.43 16.07
C ALA A 278 24.04 -14.85 16.69
N ALA A 279 24.92 -13.88 16.92
CA ALA A 279 26.16 -14.04 17.67
C ALA A 279 25.87 -14.21 19.17
#